data_AF-A0A8T5F6S3-F1
#
_entry.id   AF-A0A8T5F6S3-F1
#
_cell.length_a   1.000
_cell.length_b   1.000
_cell.length_c   1.000
_cell.angle_alpha   90.00
_cell.angle_beta   90.00
_cell.angle_gamma   90.00
#
_symmetry.space_group_name_H-M   'P 1'
#
loop_
_entity.id
_entity.type
_entity.pdbx_description
1 polymer ?
#
loop_
_entity_poly.entity_id
_entity_poly.type
_entity_poly.pdbx_seq_one_letter_code
_entity_poly.pdbx_strand_id
1 'polypeptide(L)'
;MELIDNAKEELKRSDHLIYVSLKYTRTCDIIMNTILRMIESFDFLNLALLEHLKEKKKIPEIPSSALNRAELLNELDKKYKSFMKLYMLMNKIKSAEFDRREEYRKHVTMIVHLDRKELEITVPVLQEYFEKTKEFVTFVEEEIS
;
A
#
# COMPACT_ATOMS: atom_id res chain seq x y z
N MET A 1 -0.80 9.29 17.18
CA MET A 1 -0.72 10.45 16.26
C MET A 1 0.53 10.34 15.38
N GLU A 2 1.72 10.15 15.97
CA GLU A 2 2.99 9.95 15.24
C GLU A 2 2.94 8.90 14.11
N LEU A 3 2.34 7.73 14.33
CA LEU A 3 2.22 6.70 13.28
C LEU A 3 1.39 7.17 12.06
N ILE A 4 0.33 7.92 12.29
CA ILE A 4 -0.52 8.45 11.21
C ILE A 4 0.25 9.54 10.45
N ASP A 5 1.02 10.37 11.15
CA ASP A 5 1.86 11.39 10.53
C ASP A 5 2.94 10.75 9.65
N ASN A 6 3.62 9.70 10.12
CA ASN A 6 4.57 8.91 9.34
C ASN A 6 3.91 8.29 8.08
N ALA A 7 2.70 7.75 8.21
CA ALA A 7 1.95 7.22 7.08
C ALA A 7 1.65 8.31 6.03
N LYS A 8 1.29 9.52 6.46
CA LYS A 8 1.04 10.68 5.59
C LYS A 8 2.32 11.17 4.90
N GLU A 9 3.47 11.10 5.56
CA GLU A 9 4.74 11.45 4.94
C GLU A 9 5.10 10.52 3.77
N GLU A 10 4.97 9.20 3.96
CA GLU A 10 5.20 8.24 2.86
C GLU A 10 4.18 8.42 1.72
N LEU A 11 2.95 8.83 2.06
CA LEU A 11 1.94 9.13 1.06
C LEU A 11 2.29 10.39 0.25
N LYS A 12 2.78 11.46 0.88
CA LYS A 12 3.28 12.66 0.18
C LYS A 12 4.43 12.31 -0.76
N ARG A 13 5.32 11.40 -0.37
CA ARG A 13 6.40 10.90 -1.24
C ARG A 13 5.84 10.12 -2.43
N SER A 14 4.86 9.26 -2.19
CA SER A 14 4.17 8.49 -3.24
C SER A 14 3.49 9.42 -4.26
N ASP A 15 2.82 10.48 -3.78
CA ASP A 15 2.21 11.53 -4.61
C ASP A 15 3.25 12.17 -5.55
N HIS A 16 4.38 12.60 -4.99
CA HIS A 16 5.48 13.16 -5.76
C HIS A 16 6.03 12.17 -6.80
N LEU A 17 6.17 10.88 -6.46
CA LEU A 17 6.62 9.86 -7.41
C LEU A 17 5.63 9.71 -8.58
N ILE A 18 4.33 9.70 -8.32
CA ILE A 18 3.28 9.55 -9.34
C ILE A 18 3.16 10.78 -10.22
N TYR A 19 2.98 11.96 -9.63
CA TYR A 19 2.59 13.16 -10.37
C TYR A 19 3.77 14.00 -10.87
N VAL A 20 4.94 13.82 -10.26
CA VAL A 20 6.17 14.50 -10.69
C VAL A 20 7.11 13.50 -11.35
N SER A 21 7.54 12.45 -10.64
CA SER A 21 8.64 11.61 -11.14
C SER A 21 8.23 10.78 -12.35
N LEU A 22 7.10 10.05 -12.33
CA LEU A 22 6.61 9.27 -13.48
C LEU A 22 6.20 10.14 -14.67
N LYS A 23 5.93 11.44 -14.47
CA LYS A 23 5.65 12.35 -15.58
C LYS A 23 6.86 12.50 -16.50
N TYR A 24 8.06 12.51 -15.92
CA TYR A 24 9.32 12.77 -16.62
C TYR A 24 10.18 11.51 -16.79
N THR A 25 10.18 10.62 -15.79
CA THR A 25 10.99 9.41 -15.74
C THR A 25 10.06 8.21 -15.64
N ARG A 26 9.65 7.69 -16.79
CA ARG A 26 8.66 6.60 -16.91
C ARG A 26 9.34 5.24 -16.82
N THR A 27 9.80 4.85 -15.63
CA THR A 27 10.48 3.56 -15.40
C THR A 27 9.73 2.67 -14.44
N CYS A 28 9.90 1.36 -14.58
CA CYS A 28 9.35 0.38 -13.64
C CYS A 28 9.96 0.52 -12.24
N ASP A 29 11.18 1.07 -12.12
CA ASP A 29 11.80 1.34 -10.82
C ASP A 29 11.03 2.38 -10.01
N ILE A 30 10.52 3.43 -10.66
CA ILE A 30 9.69 4.43 -9.98
C ILE A 30 8.33 3.83 -9.62
N ILE A 31 7.73 2.99 -10.48
CA ILE A 31 6.51 2.24 -10.15
C ILE A 31 6.73 1.40 -8.88
N MET A 32 7.81 0.61 -8.83
CA MET A 32 8.13 -0.23 -7.67
C MET A 32 8.38 0.62 -6.42
N ASN A 33 9.12 1.73 -6.53
CA ASN A 33 9.36 2.63 -5.40
C ASN A 33 8.05 3.20 -4.85
N THR A 34 7.14 3.66 -5.71
CA THR A 34 5.82 4.12 -5.28
C THR A 34 5.05 3.03 -4.52
N ILE A 35 5.06 1.78 -5.00
CA ILE A 35 4.42 0.65 -4.30
C ILE A 35 5.05 0.44 -2.93
N LEU A 36 6.38 0.47 -2.81
CA LEU A 36 7.08 0.32 -1.54
C LEU A 36 6.67 1.40 -0.53
N ARG A 37 6.55 2.66 -0.98
CA ARG A 37 6.12 3.79 -0.13
C ARG A 37 4.68 3.62 0.35
N MET A 38 3.78 3.13 -0.51
CA MET A 38 2.42 2.80 -0.10
C MET A 38 2.39 1.65 0.91
N ILE A 39 3.19 0.60 0.72
CA ILE A 39 3.31 -0.50 1.71
C ILE A 39 3.75 0.04 3.07
N GLU A 40 4.78 0.90 3.11
CA GLU A 40 5.26 1.52 4.36
C GLU A 40 4.17 2.37 5.02
N SER A 41 3.40 3.14 4.24
CA SER A 41 2.24 3.89 4.74
C SER A 41 1.21 2.96 5.39
N PHE A 42 0.87 1.86 4.73
CA PHE A 42 -0.01 0.83 5.29
C PHE A 42 0.54 0.18 6.57
N ASP A 43 1.85 -0.07 6.65
CA ASP A 43 2.46 -0.67 7.85
C ASP A 43 2.25 0.22 9.08
N PHE A 44 2.44 1.54 8.93
CA PHE A 44 2.18 2.51 9.99
C PHE A 44 0.69 2.58 10.36
N LEU A 45 -0.21 2.62 9.37
CA LEU A 45 -1.66 2.65 9.59
C LEU A 45 -2.19 1.39 10.28
N ASN A 46 -1.72 0.22 9.84
CA ASN A 46 -2.06 -1.07 10.44
C ASN A 46 -1.63 -1.11 11.91
N LEU A 47 -0.42 -0.62 12.20
CA LEU A 47 0.06 -0.56 13.57
C LEU A 47 -0.79 0.39 14.43
N ALA A 48 -1.06 1.61 13.94
CA ALA A 48 -1.88 2.59 14.65
C ALA A 48 -3.28 2.06 14.97
N LEU A 49 -3.90 1.40 14.00
CA LEU A 49 -5.22 0.79 14.16
C LEU A 49 -5.20 -0.35 15.18
N LEU A 50 -4.17 -1.21 15.15
CA LEU A 50 -4.04 -2.32 16.09
C LEU A 50 -3.74 -1.84 17.52
N GLU A 51 -2.96 -0.77 17.69
CA GLU A 51 -2.75 -0.12 18.99
C GLU A 51 -4.07 0.35 19.59
N HIS A 52 -4.88 1.07 18.81
CA HIS A 52 -6.21 1.51 19.23
C HIS A 52 -7.15 0.36 19.58
N LEU A 53 -7.15 -0.71 18.79
CA LEU A 53 -7.97 -1.89 19.04
C LEU A 53 -7.52 -2.63 20.32
N LYS A 54 -6.22 -2.66 20.61
CA LYS A 54 -5.68 -3.25 21.84
C LYS A 54 -6.04 -2.40 23.07
N GLU A 55 -5.94 -1.08 22.98
CA GLU A 55 -6.39 -0.16 24.04
C GLU A 55 -7.88 -0.33 24.36
N LYS A 56 -8.69 -0.51 23.31
CA LYS A 56 -10.12 -0.85 23.42
C LYS A 56 -10.39 -2.31 23.82
N LYS A 57 -9.37 -3.11 24.12
CA LYS A 57 -9.43 -4.53 24.50
C LYS A 57 -10.17 -5.43 23.49
N LYS A 58 -10.19 -5.04 22.22
CA LYS A 58 -10.79 -5.84 21.13
C LYS A 58 -9.87 -6.96 20.65
N ILE A 59 -8.58 -6.83 20.91
CA ILE A 59 -7.56 -7.84 20.63
C ILE A 59 -6.66 -8.05 21.85
N PRO A 60 -6.12 -9.26 22.07
CA PRO A 60 -5.25 -9.53 23.20
C PRO A 60 -3.84 -8.94 23.01
N GLU A 61 -3.31 -9.02 21.78
CA GLU A 61 -1.96 -8.60 21.46
C GLU A 61 -1.82 -8.17 19.99
N ILE A 62 -0.74 -7.47 19.70
CA ILE A 62 -0.40 -7.02 18.34
C ILE A 62 0.65 -7.98 17.79
N PRO A 63 0.40 -8.64 16.63
CA PRO A 63 1.38 -9.52 16.02
C PRO A 63 2.70 -8.80 15.68
N SER A 64 3.82 -9.52 15.77
CA SER A 64 5.15 -8.94 15.50
C SER A 64 5.38 -8.67 14.00
N SER A 65 4.98 -9.59 13.13
CA SER A 65 5.17 -9.46 11.68
C SER A 65 4.07 -8.65 10.99
N ALA A 66 4.44 -7.83 10.01
CA ALA A 66 3.49 -7.01 9.25
C ALA A 66 2.41 -7.83 8.52
N LEU A 67 2.76 -9.01 8.00
CA LEU A 67 1.80 -9.91 7.35
C LEU A 67 0.71 -10.38 8.33
N ASN A 68 1.11 -10.92 9.49
CA ASN A 68 0.15 -11.37 10.51
C ASN A 68 -0.71 -10.20 11.06
N ARG A 69 -0.18 -8.98 11.11
CA ARG A 69 -0.97 -7.78 11.46
C ARG A 69 -2.08 -7.54 10.43
N ALA A 70 -1.76 -7.64 9.15
CA ALA A 70 -2.73 -7.46 8.08
C ALA A 70 -3.76 -8.60 8.04
N GLU A 71 -3.35 -9.85 8.28
CA GLU A 71 -4.25 -11.00 8.36
C GLU A 71 -5.24 -10.85 9.53
N LEU A 72 -4.75 -10.46 10.71
CA LEU A 72 -5.61 -10.18 11.86
C LEU A 72 -6.66 -9.11 11.53
N LEU A 73 -6.26 -7.97 10.96
CA LEU A 73 -7.20 -6.92 10.54
C LEU A 73 -8.21 -7.42 9.50
N ASN A 74 -7.75 -8.24 8.54
CA ASN A 74 -8.59 -8.81 7.49
C ASN A 74 -9.68 -9.78 8.02
N GLU A 75 -9.40 -10.46 9.14
CA GLU A 75 -10.33 -11.37 9.81
C GLU A 75 -11.26 -10.66 10.79
N LEU A 76 -10.79 -9.59 11.45
CA LEU A 76 -11.53 -8.89 12.50
C LEU A 76 -12.84 -8.27 12.01
N ASP A 77 -12.82 -7.56 10.88
CA ASP A 77 -14.00 -6.87 10.36
C ASP A 77 -13.94 -6.71 8.84
N LYS A 78 -15.11 -6.80 8.20
CA LYS A 78 -15.28 -6.59 6.75
C LYS A 78 -14.81 -5.21 6.31
N LYS A 79 -14.89 -4.18 7.17
CA LYS A 79 -14.47 -2.81 6.82
C LYS A 79 -12.98 -2.71 6.49
N TYR A 80 -12.13 -3.53 7.11
CA TYR A 80 -10.69 -3.54 6.86
C TYR A 80 -10.31 -4.37 5.62
N LYS A 81 -11.18 -5.29 5.21
CA LYS A 81 -10.89 -6.33 4.22
C LYS A 81 -10.40 -5.78 2.88
N SER A 82 -10.99 -4.69 2.39
CA SER A 82 -10.61 -4.12 1.10
C SER A 82 -9.19 -3.54 1.12
N PHE A 83 -8.83 -2.85 2.21
CA PHE A 83 -7.51 -2.29 2.44
C PHE A 83 -6.47 -3.38 2.61
N MET A 84 -6.76 -4.41 3.42
CA MET A 84 -5.81 -5.49 3.68
C MET A 84 -5.54 -6.32 2.43
N LYS A 85 -6.54 -6.55 1.58
CA LYS A 85 -6.34 -7.20 0.28
C LYS A 85 -5.39 -6.42 -0.62
N LEU A 86 -5.51 -5.10 -0.69
CA LEU A 86 -4.59 -4.27 -1.47
C LEU A 86 -3.18 -4.33 -0.89
N TYR A 87 -3.03 -4.19 0.43
CA TYR A 87 -1.74 -4.31 1.11
C TYR A 87 -1.05 -5.65 0.84
N MET A 88 -1.78 -6.76 0.94
CA MET A 88 -1.25 -8.09 0.65
C MET A 88 -0.89 -8.24 -0.83
N LEU A 89 -1.69 -7.68 -1.75
CA LEU A 89 -1.37 -7.67 -3.17
C LEU A 89 -0.06 -6.90 -3.46
N MET A 90 0.10 -5.70 -2.88
CA MET A 90 1.31 -4.91 -3.03
C MET A 90 2.54 -5.65 -2.48
N ASN A 91 2.42 -6.34 -1.35
CA ASN A 91 3.51 -7.18 -0.82
C ASN A 91 3.86 -8.35 -1.75
N LYS A 92 2.87 -8.97 -2.41
CA LYS A 92 3.14 -9.99 -3.43
C LYS A 92 3.86 -9.39 -4.65
N ILE A 93 3.46 -8.20 -5.09
CA ILE A 93 4.12 -7.48 -6.20
C ILE A 93 5.59 -7.19 -5.85
N LYS A 94 5.86 -6.71 -4.64
CA LYS A 94 7.21 -6.41 -4.15
C LYS A 94 8.17 -7.60 -4.25
N SER A 95 7.69 -8.83 -4.04
CA SER A 95 8.53 -10.04 -4.04
C SER A 95 8.49 -10.82 -5.35
N ALA A 96 7.69 -10.40 -6.33
CA ALA A 96 7.52 -11.11 -7.58
C ALA A 96 8.52 -10.66 -8.65
N GLU A 97 8.86 -11.58 -9.55
CA GLU A 97 9.57 -11.23 -10.78
C GLU A 97 8.65 -10.41 -11.69
N PHE A 98 9.24 -9.48 -12.43
CA PHE A 98 8.48 -8.64 -13.35
C PHE A 98 9.28 -8.28 -14.61
N ASP A 99 8.55 -8.14 -15.70
CA ASP A 99 9.07 -7.59 -16.95
C ASP A 99 8.79 -6.10 -17.07
N ARG A 100 9.63 -5.43 -17.86
CA ARG A 100 9.58 -4.00 -18.12
C ARG A 100 9.11 -3.76 -19.55
N ARG A 101 8.06 -2.96 -19.73
CA ARG A 101 7.50 -2.64 -21.05
C ARG A 101 7.33 -1.13 -21.21
N GLU A 102 7.65 -0.61 -22.39
CA GLU A 102 7.46 0.81 -22.76
C GLU A 102 8.11 1.80 -21.76
N GLU A 103 9.26 1.46 -21.17
CA GLU A 103 10.01 2.44 -20.35
C GLU A 103 10.35 3.70 -21.17
N TYR A 104 10.39 4.84 -20.49
CA TYR A 104 10.56 6.19 -21.04
C TYR A 104 9.41 6.66 -21.95
N ARG A 105 8.34 5.86 -22.11
CA ARG A 105 7.15 6.19 -22.92
C ARG A 105 5.88 6.26 -22.07
N LYS A 106 4.84 6.94 -22.60
CA LYS A 106 3.58 7.23 -21.88
C LYS A 106 2.92 5.98 -21.28
N HIS A 107 3.10 4.83 -21.92
CA HIS A 107 2.46 3.56 -21.56
C HIS A 107 3.38 2.61 -20.79
N VAL A 108 4.35 3.14 -20.03
CA VAL A 108 5.19 2.33 -19.14
C VAL A 108 4.33 1.36 -18.33
N THR A 109 4.69 0.09 -18.41
CA THR A 109 3.96 -1.01 -17.78
C THR A 109 4.97 -1.93 -17.11
N MET A 110 4.75 -2.22 -15.83
CA MET A 110 5.43 -3.28 -15.11
C MET A 110 4.55 -4.53 -15.14
N ILE A 111 5.02 -5.62 -15.73
CA ILE A 111 4.26 -6.87 -15.87
C ILE A 111 4.73 -7.83 -14.79
N VAL A 112 3.93 -8.01 -13.75
CA VAL A 112 4.28 -8.80 -12.57
C VAL A 112 3.79 -10.24 -12.72
N HIS A 113 4.68 -11.20 -12.49
CA HIS A 113 4.40 -12.64 -12.61
C HIS A 113 3.96 -13.20 -11.26
N LEU A 114 2.64 -13.40 -11.09
CA LEU A 114 2.04 -13.93 -9.86
C LEU A 114 1.45 -15.33 -10.13
N ASP A 115 2.14 -16.36 -9.64
CA ASP A 115 1.76 -17.78 -9.81
C ASP A 115 1.58 -18.19 -11.29
N ARG A 116 0.33 -18.22 -11.78
CA ARG A 116 -0.06 -18.56 -13.16
C ARG A 116 -0.75 -17.40 -13.88
N LYS A 117 -0.60 -16.18 -13.36
CA LYS A 117 -1.24 -14.98 -13.88
C LYS A 117 -0.23 -13.85 -13.99
N GLU A 118 -0.38 -13.07 -15.04
CA GLU A 118 0.33 -11.81 -15.19
C GLU A 118 -0.56 -10.67 -14.72
N LEU A 119 0.05 -9.70 -14.05
CA LEU A 119 -0.61 -8.47 -13.61
C LEU A 119 0.11 -7.27 -14.22
N GLU A 120 -0.60 -6.50 -15.04
CA GLU A 120 -0.05 -5.27 -15.61
C GLU A 120 -0.25 -4.08 -14.67
N ILE A 121 0.84 -3.55 -14.14
CA ILE A 121 0.85 -2.32 -13.35
C ILE A 121 1.24 -1.15 -14.25
N THR A 122 0.24 -0.37 -14.61
CA THR A 122 0.37 0.87 -15.38
C THR A 122 0.24 2.10 -14.46
N VAL A 123 0.51 3.31 -14.98
CA VAL A 123 0.32 4.54 -14.21
C VAL A 123 -1.11 4.71 -13.67
N PRO A 124 -2.19 4.45 -14.45
CA PRO A 124 -3.55 4.47 -13.91
C PRO A 124 -3.79 3.48 -12.77
N VAL A 125 -3.31 2.24 -12.90
CA VAL A 125 -3.43 1.23 -11.83
C VAL A 125 -2.71 1.69 -10.57
N LEU A 126 -1.53 2.30 -10.72
CA LEU A 126 -0.77 2.85 -9.61
C LEU A 126 -1.51 4.01 -8.92
N GLN A 127 -2.21 4.84 -9.69
CA GLN A 127 -3.08 5.91 -9.16
C GLN A 127 -4.25 5.33 -8.37
N GLU A 128 -4.88 4.25 -8.84
CA GLU A 128 -5.95 3.56 -8.10
C GLU A 128 -5.44 3.04 -6.74
N TYR A 129 -4.24 2.47 -6.70
CA TYR A 129 -3.63 2.00 -5.45
C TYR A 129 -3.36 3.17 -4.51
N PHE A 130 -2.87 4.29 -5.04
CA PHE A 130 -2.62 5.51 -4.28
C PHE A 130 -3.90 6.11 -3.68
N GLU A 131 -4.97 6.23 -4.48
CA GLU A 131 -6.26 6.71 -4.00
C GLU A 131 -6.81 5.80 -2.90
N LYS A 132 -6.69 4.48 -3.05
CA LYS A 132 -7.10 3.53 -2.01
C LYS A 132 -6.26 3.63 -0.74
N THR A 133 -4.98 3.98 -0.86
CA THR A 133 -4.10 4.24 0.28
C THR A 133 -4.52 5.52 1.02
N LYS A 134 -4.85 6.59 0.28
CA LYS A 134 -5.43 7.82 0.86
C LYS A 134 -6.73 7.56 1.61
N GLU A 135 -7.65 6.80 1.02
CA GLU A 135 -8.88 6.38 1.68
C GLU A 135 -8.60 5.67 3.00
N PHE A 136 -7.56 4.82 3.04
CA PHE A 136 -7.21 4.10 4.26
C PHE A 136 -6.69 5.03 5.36
N VAL A 137 -5.88 6.04 5.02
CA VAL A 137 -5.44 7.08 5.97
C VAL A 137 -6.65 7.76 6.59
N THR A 138 -7.55 8.30 5.75
CA THR A 138 -8.75 9.00 6.24
C THR A 138 -9.61 8.10 7.12
N PHE A 139 -9.82 6.85 6.70
CA PHE A 139 -10.57 5.87 7.48
C PHE A 139 -9.94 5.59 8.86
N VAL A 140 -8.62 5.43 8.94
CA VAL A 140 -7.93 5.18 10.23
C VAL A 140 -7.98 6.41 11.13
N GLU A 141 -7.88 7.63 10.57
CA GLU A 141 -8.05 8.87 11.34
C GLU A 141 -9.44 8.97 11.95
N GLU A 142 -10.49 8.69 11.17
CA GLU A 142 -11.87 8.71 11.64
C GLU A 142 -12.13 7.64 12.71
N GLU A 143 -11.52 6.46 12.59
CA GLU A 143 -11.71 5.36 13.55
C GLU A 143 -11.01 5.59 14.90
N ILE A 144 -9.88 6.31 14.88
CA ILE A 144 -9.04 6.59 16.05
C ILE A 144 -9.44 7.89 16.77
N SER A 145 -10.06 8.84 16.06
CA SER A 145 -10.63 10.07 16.63
C SER A 145 -11.70 9.79 17.68
#